data_AF-A2DRN6-F1
#
_entry.id   AF-A2DRN6-F1
#
_cell.length_a   1.000
_cell.length_b   1.000
_cell.length_c   1.000
_cell.angle_alpha   90.00
_cell.angle_beta   90.00
_cell.angle_gamma   90.00
#
_symmetry.space_group_name_H-M   'P 1'
#
loop_
_entity.id
_entity.type
_entity.pdbx_description
1 polymer ?
#
loop_
_entity_poly.entity_id
_entity_poly.type
_entity_poly.pdbx_seq_one_letter_code
_entity_poly.pdbx_strand_id
1 'polypeptide(L)'
;MNSSNINSFLNQVFEITIPTLLDIDFICFTPNFYRTDRFFNVFVDDRPSNLNTTRYIDTKTHTFTGFKPGRYTFNLITDWDSEDVIYPTIYYKNEALNTKFWIDSIEIRDILDTTNITHIYEIILLIISIATASIYFKVDHLNFLIALIPILIKLFNTNDIHINACKPNYVNEKSFLSKIFELKNYSSWAKFDEKVFKDALESKLDYSKCILCNYTPPIIYNNRSTEKDAIFMAYFNRPVQYESALTAHTAGFKGKIFIFSDFDIDERHKNRGIYIIPAEIKPHTDGFHSQYSRFPVMSRAISLVSDQIDRVIYVDSMDTIFQLDPFDFNNKKLQVSDQDVKYKKVKWYHLWIPGLFGFRMSYFKSGSMICSGVFGGKLETVTNFMKLVSGYYRVGENAVPDQAVMDVILQSDIPKKSGFYWEVNDGMRSIAYWMPDKKGKRYKDAPLGQYRCQKTGKLIPIVHQINRNRKLFNEWKGLCAVNK
;
A
#
# COMPACT_ATOMS: atom_id res chain seq x y z
N MET A 1 -13.18 -21.62 -18.42
CA MET A 1 -12.69 -20.32 -18.95
C MET A 1 -11.33 -20.06 -18.32
N ASN A 2 -10.26 -20.10 -19.13
CA ASN A 2 -8.88 -19.96 -18.64
C ASN A 2 -8.63 -18.54 -18.13
N SER A 3 -8.36 -18.41 -16.84
CA SER A 3 -8.10 -17.17 -16.11
C SER A 3 -6.64 -16.71 -16.24
N SER A 4 -6.12 -16.62 -17.45
CA SER A 4 -4.75 -16.17 -17.70
C SER A 4 -4.70 -14.67 -18.02
N ASN A 5 -3.90 -13.94 -17.25
CA ASN A 5 -3.32 -12.61 -17.50
C ASN A 5 -4.05 -11.37 -17.00
N ILE A 6 -4.38 -11.32 -15.71
CA ILE A 6 -4.51 -10.05 -14.99
C ILE A 6 -3.82 -10.24 -13.65
N ASN A 7 -2.60 -9.69 -13.47
CA ASN A 7 -1.98 -9.39 -12.18
C ASN A 7 -0.60 -8.76 -12.41
N SER A 8 -0.56 -7.47 -12.72
CA SER A 8 0.67 -6.69 -12.75
C SER A 8 0.48 -5.31 -12.11
N PHE A 9 0.63 -5.20 -10.80
CA PHE A 9 0.50 -3.94 -10.07
C PHE A 9 1.85 -3.23 -9.94
N LEU A 10 1.98 -2.11 -10.67
CA LEU A 10 2.65 -0.80 -10.49
C LEU A 10 3.80 -0.54 -9.48
N ASN A 11 4.19 -1.48 -8.63
CA ASN A 11 5.44 -1.40 -7.88
C ASN A 11 6.53 -2.04 -8.74
N GLN A 12 7.34 -1.23 -9.40
CA GLN A 12 8.57 -1.73 -10.00
C GLN A 12 9.60 -1.91 -8.89
N VAL A 13 10.34 -3.01 -8.96
CA VAL A 13 11.41 -3.28 -8.02
C VAL A 13 12.73 -3.11 -8.73
N PHE A 14 13.55 -2.21 -8.21
CA PHE A 14 14.96 -2.08 -8.57
C PHE A 14 15.79 -2.70 -7.46
N GLU A 15 16.58 -3.73 -7.78
CA GLU A 15 17.43 -4.39 -6.81
C GLU A 15 18.90 -4.18 -7.15
N ILE A 16 19.68 -3.83 -6.13
CA ILE A 16 21.12 -3.66 -6.22
C ILE A 16 21.80 -4.41 -5.08
N THR A 17 22.88 -5.13 -5.41
CA THR A 17 23.77 -5.72 -4.42
C THR A 17 25.09 -4.95 -4.42
N ILE A 18 25.42 -4.36 -3.29
CA ILE A 18 26.63 -3.56 -3.07
C ILE A 18 27.72 -4.47 -2.48
N PRO A 19 28.85 -4.69 -3.17
CA PRO A 19 29.92 -5.55 -2.70
C PRO A 19 30.71 -4.91 -1.55
N THR A 20 31.42 -5.74 -0.77
CA THR A 20 32.12 -5.33 0.47
C THR A 20 33.18 -4.24 0.28
N LEU A 21 33.76 -4.13 -0.91
CA LEU A 21 34.84 -3.17 -1.20
C LEU A 21 34.36 -1.87 -1.86
N LEU A 22 33.06 -1.76 -2.16
CA LEU A 22 32.53 -0.58 -2.84
C LEU A 22 31.83 0.35 -1.85
N ASP A 23 32.35 1.58 -1.75
CA ASP A 23 31.80 2.63 -0.91
C ASP A 23 30.90 3.57 -1.74
N ILE A 24 29.61 3.26 -1.81
CA ILE A 24 28.64 4.05 -2.57
C ILE A 24 28.27 5.31 -1.77
N ASP A 25 28.56 6.48 -2.34
CA ASP A 25 28.20 7.77 -1.74
C ASP A 25 26.68 7.92 -1.70
N PHE A 26 26.05 7.76 -2.87
CA PHE A 26 24.61 7.84 -3.02
C PHE A 26 24.07 7.14 -4.26
N ILE A 27 22.79 6.80 -4.20
CA ILE A 27 21.98 6.30 -5.32
C ILE A 27 20.86 7.29 -5.56
N CYS A 28 20.69 7.69 -6.82
CA CYS A 28 19.75 8.69 -7.27
C CYS A 28 18.74 8.05 -8.23
N PHE A 29 17.45 8.32 -8.07
CA PHE A 29 16.41 7.95 -9.02
C PHE A 29 15.79 9.20 -9.59
N THR A 30 16.06 9.47 -10.86
CA THR A 30 15.54 10.64 -11.57
C THR A 30 14.58 10.18 -12.66
N PRO A 31 13.29 10.55 -12.58
CA PRO A 31 12.37 10.24 -13.65
C PRO A 31 12.52 11.25 -14.80
N ASN A 32 12.26 10.78 -16.01
CA ASN A 32 11.97 11.61 -17.18
C ASN A 32 10.60 11.19 -17.70
N PHE A 33 9.60 11.96 -17.29
CA PHE A 33 8.21 11.68 -17.64
C PHE A 33 7.79 12.48 -18.85
N TYR A 34 7.09 11.81 -19.77
CA TYR A 34 6.43 12.48 -20.89
C TYR A 34 5.48 13.58 -20.42
N ARG A 35 4.83 13.36 -19.27
CA ARG A 35 3.99 14.36 -18.61
C ARG A 35 4.55 14.78 -17.26
N THR A 36 4.66 16.09 -17.05
CA THR A 36 5.19 16.67 -15.81
C THR A 36 4.30 16.47 -14.57
N ASP A 37 3.06 16.04 -14.75
CA ASP A 37 2.10 15.80 -13.67
C ASP A 37 2.07 14.34 -13.16
N ARG A 38 2.88 13.43 -13.72
CA ARG A 38 2.97 12.02 -13.30
C ARG A 38 3.40 11.83 -11.85
N PHE A 39 2.86 10.83 -11.18
CA PHE A 39 3.23 10.45 -9.84
C PHE A 39 4.54 9.64 -9.85
N PHE A 40 5.42 9.90 -8.88
CA PHE A 40 6.63 9.13 -8.67
C PHE A 40 7.12 9.16 -7.24
N ASN A 41 7.32 7.98 -6.67
CA ASN A 41 7.89 7.83 -5.36
C ASN A 41 8.79 6.59 -5.31
N VAL A 42 9.86 6.67 -4.51
CA VAL A 42 10.81 5.58 -4.35
C VAL A 42 10.99 5.28 -2.87
N PHE A 43 10.79 4.01 -2.53
CA PHE A 43 10.90 3.48 -1.17
C PHE A 43 11.99 2.41 -1.13
N VAL A 44 12.71 2.27 -0.02
CA VAL A 44 13.64 1.16 0.18
C VAL A 44 12.97 0.10 1.06
N ASP A 45 12.97 -1.14 0.60
CA ASP A 45 12.53 -2.28 1.40
C ASP A 45 13.54 -2.54 2.52
N ASP A 46 13.04 -2.84 3.72
CA ASP A 46 13.85 -3.05 4.93
C ASP A 46 14.90 -1.95 5.18
N ARG A 47 14.46 -0.69 5.07
CA ARG A 47 15.31 0.50 5.19
C ARG A 47 16.26 0.42 6.40
N PRO A 48 17.58 0.29 6.16
CA PRO A 48 18.55 0.30 7.25
C PRO A 48 18.54 1.67 7.95
N SER A 49 18.77 1.69 9.27
CA SER A 49 18.74 2.92 10.07
C SER A 49 19.79 3.96 9.63
N ASN A 50 20.86 3.52 8.97
CA ASN A 50 21.90 4.37 8.39
C ASN A 50 21.54 4.98 7.02
N LEU A 51 20.44 4.55 6.40
CA LEU A 51 20.06 5.04 5.07
C LEU A 51 19.27 6.34 5.17
N ASN A 52 19.84 7.41 4.62
CA ASN A 52 19.18 8.71 4.53
C ASN A 52 18.53 8.88 3.15
N THR A 53 17.45 9.66 3.10
CA THR A 53 16.73 9.95 1.86
C THR A 53 16.55 11.45 1.72
N THR A 54 16.97 11.99 0.58
CA THR A 54 16.76 13.37 0.15
C THR A 54 15.83 13.39 -1.06
N ARG A 55 14.86 14.29 -1.06
CA ARG A 55 13.79 14.36 -2.07
C ARG A 55 13.79 15.74 -2.72
N TYR A 56 13.97 15.81 -4.04
CA TYR A 56 14.00 17.06 -4.82
C TYR A 56 12.69 17.24 -5.59
N ILE A 57 11.82 18.12 -5.10
CA ILE A 57 10.42 18.23 -5.58
C ILE A 57 10.36 18.61 -7.06
N ASP A 58 11.20 19.55 -7.51
CA ASP A 58 11.14 20.09 -8.87
C ASP A 58 11.47 19.05 -9.94
N THR A 59 12.48 18.20 -9.68
CA THR A 59 12.91 17.13 -10.59
C THR A 59 12.27 15.78 -10.29
N LYS A 60 11.50 15.70 -9.18
CA LYS A 60 10.99 14.44 -8.62
C LYS A 60 12.10 13.42 -8.36
N THR A 61 13.30 13.88 -8.05
CA THR A 61 14.45 13.02 -7.80
C THR A 61 14.47 12.51 -6.37
N HIS A 62 14.77 11.22 -6.20
CA HIS A 62 15.05 10.61 -4.89
C HIS A 62 16.52 10.24 -4.79
N THR A 63 17.21 10.80 -3.80
CA THR A 63 18.59 10.47 -3.50
C THR A 63 18.66 9.73 -2.18
N PHE A 64 19.39 8.63 -2.16
CA PHE A 64 19.62 7.79 -0.99
C PHE A 64 21.11 7.82 -0.67
N THR A 65 21.50 7.97 0.59
CA THR A 65 22.91 7.97 1.03
C THR A 65 23.09 7.06 2.23
N GLY A 66 24.35 6.74 2.56
CA GLY A 66 24.69 5.93 3.74
C GLY A 66 24.56 4.44 3.49
N PHE A 67 24.91 3.99 2.28
CA PHE A 67 24.91 2.57 1.94
C PHE A 67 26.02 1.81 2.67
N LYS A 68 25.77 0.53 2.91
CA LYS A 68 26.75 -0.46 3.38
C LYS A 68 26.76 -1.62 2.40
N PRO A 69 27.78 -2.49 2.45
CA PRO A 69 27.73 -3.75 1.71
C PRO A 69 26.47 -4.54 2.02
N GLY A 70 25.78 -5.01 0.99
CA GLY A 70 24.51 -5.72 1.14
C GLY A 70 23.56 -5.54 -0.04
N ARG A 71 22.42 -6.22 0.06
CA ARG A 71 21.34 -6.15 -0.94
C ARG A 71 20.34 -5.08 -0.54
N TYR A 72 19.97 -4.24 -1.50
CA TYR A 72 18.97 -3.20 -1.37
C TYR A 72 17.91 -3.37 -2.44
N THR A 73 16.65 -3.23 -2.02
CA THR A 73 15.48 -3.37 -2.87
C THR A 73 14.71 -2.07 -2.85
N PHE A 74 14.54 -1.44 -4.00
CA PHE A 74 13.82 -0.17 -4.14
C PHE A 74 12.47 -0.43 -4.79
N ASN A 75 11.39 -0.01 -4.14
CA ASN A 75 10.05 -0.02 -4.69
C ASN A 75 9.78 1.36 -5.33
N LEU A 76 9.62 1.35 -6.64
CA LEU A 76 9.30 2.51 -7.46
C LEU A 76 7.79 2.48 -7.72
N ILE A 77 7.08 3.52 -7.30
CA ILE A 77 5.64 3.65 -7.49
C ILE A 77 5.37 4.82 -8.42
N THR A 78 4.63 4.56 -9.50
CA THR A 78 4.31 5.56 -10.52
C THR A 78 3.07 5.16 -11.32
N ASP A 79 2.39 6.14 -11.91
CA ASP A 79 1.28 5.94 -12.86
C ASP A 79 1.75 5.73 -14.31
N TRP A 80 3.02 5.37 -14.50
CA TRP A 80 3.78 4.94 -15.70
C TRP A 80 3.08 4.99 -17.06
N ASP A 81 3.52 5.87 -17.95
CA ASP A 81 3.26 5.81 -19.40
C ASP A 81 4.32 5.00 -20.15
N SER A 82 4.00 4.41 -21.31
CA SER A 82 4.99 3.65 -22.11
C SER A 82 6.20 4.48 -22.54
N GLU A 83 6.08 5.81 -22.53
CA GLU A 83 7.12 6.77 -22.86
C GLU A 83 7.92 7.26 -21.65
N ASP A 84 7.49 6.92 -20.43
CA ASP A 84 8.17 7.34 -19.20
C ASP A 84 9.45 6.53 -18.96
N VAL A 85 10.51 7.20 -18.50
CA VAL A 85 11.82 6.57 -18.21
C VAL A 85 12.25 6.92 -16.79
N ILE A 86 12.82 5.96 -16.06
CA ILE A 86 13.47 6.21 -14.76
C ILE A 86 14.96 5.93 -14.91
N TYR A 87 15.78 6.91 -14.51
CA TYR A 87 17.23 6.77 -14.47
C TYR A 87 17.71 6.52 -13.03
N PRO A 88 18.04 5.27 -12.67
CA PRO A 88 18.86 5.01 -11.50
C PRO A 88 20.31 5.43 -11.81
N THR A 89 20.93 6.20 -10.92
CA THR A 89 22.33 6.64 -11.04
C THR A 89 23.05 6.35 -9.72
N ILE A 90 24.19 5.68 -9.79
CA ILE A 90 25.01 5.31 -8.63
C ILE A 90 26.24 6.20 -8.63
N TYR A 91 26.57 6.77 -7.48
CA TYR A 91 27.73 7.64 -7.31
C TYR A 91 28.74 6.97 -6.37
N TYR A 92 30.01 6.98 -6.79
CA TYR A 92 31.14 6.42 -6.05
C TYR A 92 32.31 7.40 -6.11
N LYS A 93 32.86 7.79 -4.96
CA LYS A 93 33.94 8.79 -4.84
C LYS A 93 33.65 10.12 -5.54
N ASN A 94 32.41 10.62 -5.46
CA ASN A 94 31.89 11.79 -6.18
C ASN A 94 31.95 11.69 -7.72
N GLU A 95 32.33 10.54 -8.26
CA GLU A 95 32.20 10.27 -9.68
C GLU A 95 30.84 9.61 -9.91
N ALA A 96 30.06 10.22 -10.79
CA ALA A 96 28.88 9.55 -11.31
C ALA A 96 29.38 8.35 -12.11
N LEU A 97 29.04 7.14 -11.67
CA LEU A 97 29.02 6.01 -12.58
C LEU A 97 27.82 6.28 -13.49
N ASN A 98 28.02 7.17 -14.47
CA ASN A 98 27.09 7.52 -15.53
C ASN A 98 27.01 6.36 -16.51
N THR A 99 26.75 5.17 -16.02
CA THR A 99 26.14 4.12 -16.81
C THR A 99 24.77 4.66 -17.21
N LYS A 100 24.66 5.20 -18.42
CA LYS A 100 23.37 5.38 -19.07
C LYS A 100 22.76 3.99 -19.18
N PHE A 101 21.92 3.62 -18.23
CA PHE A 101 21.11 2.42 -18.32
C PHE A 101 20.08 2.65 -19.42
N TRP A 102 20.40 2.24 -20.64
CA TRP A 102 19.38 2.01 -21.66
C TRP A 102 18.68 0.71 -21.26
N ILE A 103 17.40 0.81 -20.87
CA ILE A 103 16.55 -0.33 -20.54
C ILE A 103 16.16 -1.07 -21.84
N ASP A 104 17.12 -1.28 -22.75
CA ASP A 104 16.94 -2.03 -24.01
C ASP A 104 17.72 -3.35 -24.05
N SER A 105 18.68 -3.58 -23.15
CA SER A 105 19.36 -4.88 -23.05
C SER A 105 19.78 -5.22 -21.61
N ILE A 106 19.15 -6.25 -21.03
CA ILE A 106 19.71 -6.94 -19.86
C ILE A 106 20.59 -8.07 -20.38
N GLU A 107 21.84 -7.73 -20.61
CA GLU A 107 22.99 -8.44 -20.04
C GLU A 107 23.93 -7.33 -19.59
N ILE A 108 24.22 -7.23 -18.28
CA ILE A 108 25.46 -6.58 -17.88
C ILE A 108 26.55 -7.59 -18.22
N ARG A 109 27.00 -7.57 -19.47
CA ARG A 109 28.31 -8.10 -19.85
C ARG A 109 29.33 -7.00 -20.03
N ASP A 110 28.92 -5.80 -20.42
CA ASP A 110 29.89 -4.82 -20.89
C ASP A 110 29.75 -3.52 -20.08
N ILE A 111 30.72 -3.32 -19.17
CA ILE A 111 31.30 -2.03 -18.72
C ILE A 111 32.41 -2.29 -17.67
N LEU A 112 32.61 -3.54 -17.24
CA LEU A 112 33.87 -3.97 -16.60
C LEU A 112 34.94 -4.42 -17.60
N ASP A 113 34.65 -4.44 -18.91
CA ASP A 113 35.53 -5.12 -19.86
C ASP A 113 36.88 -4.40 -20.06
N THR A 114 36.96 -3.07 -19.94
CA THR A 114 38.27 -2.39 -20.02
C THR A 114 39.10 -2.52 -18.75
N THR A 115 38.49 -2.52 -17.56
CA THR A 115 39.21 -2.70 -16.29
C THR A 115 39.58 -4.16 -16.05
N ASN A 116 38.74 -5.12 -16.45
CA ASN A 116 39.09 -6.54 -16.44
C ASN A 116 40.12 -6.88 -17.52
N ILE A 117 40.06 -6.31 -18.72
CA ILE A 117 41.15 -6.49 -19.70
C ILE A 117 42.45 -5.91 -19.16
N THR A 118 42.43 -4.71 -18.55
CA THR A 118 43.65 -4.10 -17.97
C THR A 118 44.18 -4.94 -16.80
N HIS A 119 43.33 -5.42 -15.90
CA HIS A 119 43.75 -6.32 -14.82
C HIS A 119 44.19 -7.70 -15.32
N ILE A 120 43.57 -8.24 -16.37
CA ILE A 120 44.02 -9.48 -17.03
C ILE A 120 45.39 -9.24 -17.68
N TYR A 121 45.62 -8.10 -18.34
CA TYR A 121 46.93 -7.73 -18.87
C TYR A 121 47.95 -7.53 -17.76
N GLU A 122 47.60 -6.89 -16.65
CA GLU A 122 48.48 -6.73 -15.48
C GLU A 122 48.79 -8.08 -14.82
N ILE A 123 47.80 -8.98 -14.71
CA ILE A 123 47.98 -10.35 -14.20
C ILE A 123 48.86 -11.15 -15.16
N ILE A 124 48.63 -11.07 -16.48
CA ILE A 124 49.47 -11.74 -17.49
C ILE A 124 50.90 -11.19 -17.44
N LEU A 125 51.07 -9.87 -17.38
CA LEU A 125 52.39 -9.23 -17.26
C LEU A 125 53.08 -9.59 -15.94
N LEU A 126 52.34 -9.69 -14.84
CA LEU A 126 52.85 -10.11 -13.55
C LEU A 126 53.27 -11.58 -13.61
N ILE A 127 52.45 -12.47 -14.17
CA ILE A 127 52.77 -13.90 -14.36
C ILE A 127 54.00 -14.05 -15.26
N ILE A 128 54.10 -13.29 -16.37
CA ILE A 128 55.27 -13.29 -17.25
C ILE A 128 56.51 -12.78 -16.51
N SER A 129 56.39 -11.69 -15.76
CA SER A 129 57.51 -11.12 -14.99
C SER A 129 57.99 -12.10 -13.91
N ILE A 130 57.07 -12.78 -13.24
CA ILE A 130 57.34 -13.84 -12.25
C ILE A 130 58.00 -15.04 -12.90
N ALA A 131 57.46 -15.53 -14.02
CA ALA A 131 58.02 -16.67 -14.74
C ALA A 131 59.46 -16.36 -15.19
N THR A 132 59.68 -15.16 -15.74
CA THR A 132 60.99 -14.66 -16.16
C THR A 132 61.96 -14.56 -14.98
N ALA A 133 61.52 -13.98 -13.86
CA ALA A 133 62.33 -13.89 -12.63
C ALA A 133 62.64 -15.29 -12.07
N SER A 134 61.70 -16.22 -12.09
CA SER A 134 61.90 -17.58 -11.58
C SER A 134 62.92 -18.38 -12.40
N ILE A 135 62.94 -18.17 -13.73
CA ILE A 135 63.96 -18.74 -14.63
C ILE A 135 65.33 -18.13 -14.32
N TYR A 136 65.38 -16.82 -14.09
CA TYR A 136 66.64 -16.10 -13.84
C TYR A 136 67.24 -16.40 -12.46
N PHE A 137 66.41 -16.58 -11.44
CA PHE A 137 66.83 -16.71 -10.04
C PHE A 137 66.73 -18.13 -9.46
N LYS A 138 66.28 -19.14 -10.24
CA LYS A 138 66.15 -20.56 -9.82
C LYS A 138 65.38 -20.74 -8.50
N VAL A 139 64.28 -20.01 -8.33
CA VAL A 139 63.46 -20.09 -7.11
C VAL A 139 62.48 -21.26 -7.21
N ASP A 140 62.29 -21.98 -6.11
CA ASP A 140 61.40 -23.15 -6.03
C ASP A 140 59.94 -22.79 -6.33
N HIS A 141 59.44 -23.25 -7.49
CA HIS A 141 58.26 -22.73 -8.17
C HIS A 141 56.94 -22.99 -7.42
N LEU A 142 56.89 -24.03 -6.59
CA LEU A 142 55.64 -24.50 -5.99
C LEU A 142 55.18 -23.60 -4.82
N ASN A 143 56.11 -23.20 -3.94
CA ASN A 143 55.77 -22.38 -2.78
C ASN A 143 55.36 -20.95 -3.16
N PHE A 144 55.91 -20.43 -4.26
CA PHE A 144 55.57 -19.10 -4.77
C PHE A 144 54.20 -19.06 -5.46
N LEU A 145 53.86 -20.07 -6.27
CA LEU A 145 52.52 -20.21 -6.87
C LEU A 145 51.44 -20.38 -5.80
N ILE A 146 51.71 -21.16 -4.73
CA ILE A 146 50.79 -21.33 -3.61
C ILE A 146 50.54 -20.00 -2.88
N ALA A 147 51.54 -19.14 -2.75
CA ALA A 147 51.39 -17.82 -2.13
C ALA A 147 50.58 -16.82 -2.97
N LEU A 148 50.48 -17.03 -4.29
CA LEU A 148 49.70 -16.19 -5.22
C LEU A 148 48.21 -16.55 -5.26
N ILE A 149 47.85 -17.80 -4.92
CA ILE A 149 46.45 -18.27 -4.93
C ILE A 149 45.54 -17.41 -4.04
N PRO A 150 45.90 -17.04 -2.79
CA PRO A 150 45.06 -16.17 -1.97
C PRO A 150 44.89 -14.75 -2.55
N ILE A 151 45.90 -14.23 -3.24
CA ILE A 151 45.87 -12.89 -3.87
C ILE A 151 44.94 -12.92 -5.09
N LEU A 152 45.04 -13.95 -5.92
CA LEU A 152 44.15 -14.16 -7.06
C LEU A 152 42.71 -14.44 -6.61
N ILE A 153 42.49 -15.29 -5.60
CA ILE A 153 41.15 -15.53 -5.02
C ILE A 153 40.57 -14.21 -4.48
N LYS A 154 41.38 -13.36 -3.86
CA LYS A 154 40.94 -12.05 -3.35
C LYS A 154 40.61 -11.07 -4.48
N LEU A 155 41.31 -11.12 -5.62
CA LEU A 155 41.02 -10.34 -6.82
C LEU A 155 39.75 -10.83 -7.55
N PHE A 156 39.56 -12.15 -7.65
CA PHE A 156 38.38 -12.74 -8.31
C PHE A 156 37.11 -12.71 -7.44
N ASN A 157 37.22 -12.62 -6.11
CA ASN A 157 36.07 -12.44 -5.21
C ASN A 157 35.61 -10.98 -5.07
N THR A 158 36.20 -10.05 -5.79
CA THR A 158 35.93 -8.63 -5.63
C THR A 158 35.64 -7.98 -6.97
N ASN A 159 34.41 -7.50 -7.15
CA ASN A 159 34.07 -6.17 -7.72
C ASN A 159 32.80 -6.15 -8.59
N ASP A 160 32.11 -7.27 -8.78
CA ASP A 160 30.87 -7.23 -9.55
C ASP A 160 29.71 -6.67 -8.71
N ILE A 161 29.28 -5.45 -9.04
CA ILE A 161 27.97 -4.94 -8.61
C ILE A 161 26.92 -5.71 -9.40
N HIS A 162 26.26 -6.67 -8.75
CA HIS A 162 25.09 -7.31 -9.34
C HIS A 162 23.88 -6.37 -9.21
N ILE A 163 23.54 -5.71 -10.32
CA ILE A 163 22.30 -4.97 -10.47
C ILE A 163 21.27 -5.90 -11.10
N ASN A 164 20.34 -6.40 -10.29
CA ASN A 164 19.17 -7.11 -10.79
C ASN A 164 18.06 -6.08 -11.04
N ALA A 165 18.16 -5.33 -12.13
CA ALA A 165 17.01 -4.59 -12.63
C ALA A 165 16.07 -5.63 -13.28
N CYS A 166 14.91 -5.91 -12.69
CA CYS A 166 13.90 -6.68 -13.43
C CYS A 166 13.39 -5.77 -14.56
N LYS A 167 13.78 -6.06 -15.81
CA LYS A 167 13.28 -5.31 -16.96
C LYS A 167 11.75 -5.34 -16.97
N PRO A 168 11.10 -4.20 -17.25
CA PRO A 168 9.96 -4.17 -18.12
C PRO A 168 10.46 -4.68 -19.49
N ASN A 169 10.37 -5.99 -19.77
CA ASN A 169 10.80 -6.46 -21.09
C ASN A 169 9.93 -5.76 -22.13
N TYR A 170 10.54 -5.08 -23.10
CA TYR A 170 9.93 -4.83 -24.40
C TYR A 170 9.44 -6.19 -24.93
N VAL A 171 8.19 -6.50 -24.63
CA VAL A 171 7.47 -7.62 -25.21
C VAL A 171 6.23 -7.01 -25.80
N ASN A 172 5.94 -7.42 -27.03
CA ASN A 172 4.60 -7.50 -27.59
C ASN A 172 3.53 -7.38 -26.50
N GLU A 173 2.55 -6.51 -26.72
CA GLU A 173 1.42 -6.07 -25.87
C GLU A 173 0.69 -7.15 -25.02
N LYS A 174 1.13 -8.41 -25.02
CA LYS A 174 0.49 -9.57 -24.41
C LYS A 174 1.28 -10.30 -23.31
N SER A 175 2.53 -9.96 -22.97
CA SER A 175 3.26 -10.74 -21.94
C SER A 175 3.99 -9.96 -20.83
N PHE A 176 3.53 -8.75 -20.50
CA PHE A 176 3.88 -8.11 -19.23
C PHE A 176 3.13 -8.76 -18.06
N LEU A 177 3.54 -9.96 -17.67
CA LEU A 177 3.31 -10.42 -16.31
C LEU A 177 4.44 -9.84 -15.46
N SER A 178 4.25 -8.61 -14.99
CA SER A 178 5.13 -8.06 -13.98
C SER A 178 5.18 -9.04 -12.82
N LYS A 179 6.36 -9.46 -12.37
CA LYS A 179 6.49 -10.03 -11.04
C LYS A 179 6.16 -8.92 -10.06
N ILE A 180 4.91 -8.88 -9.60
CA ILE A 180 4.55 -8.17 -8.39
C ILE A 180 5.36 -8.83 -7.29
N PHE A 181 6.35 -8.14 -6.76
CA PHE A 181 6.83 -8.49 -5.45
C PHE A 181 5.73 -8.04 -4.51
N GLU A 182 4.96 -9.00 -3.99
CA GLU A 182 4.26 -8.76 -2.73
C GLU A 182 5.29 -8.15 -1.79
N LEU A 183 4.95 -7.08 -1.10
CA LEU A 183 5.82 -6.54 -0.08
C LEU A 183 5.96 -7.60 0.99
N LYS A 184 7.06 -8.36 0.88
CA LYS A 184 7.25 -9.62 1.58
C LYS A 184 7.30 -9.42 3.09
N ASN A 185 7.48 -8.18 3.53
CA ASN A 185 7.79 -7.88 4.92
C ASN A 185 6.70 -7.17 5.72
N TYR A 186 5.45 -7.10 5.24
CA TYR A 186 4.36 -6.62 6.11
C TYR A 186 4.23 -7.45 7.39
N SER A 187 4.48 -8.76 7.31
CA SER A 187 4.42 -9.68 8.46
C SER A 187 5.37 -9.30 9.59
N SER A 188 6.45 -8.56 9.31
CA SER A 188 7.39 -8.12 10.33
C SER A 188 6.81 -7.01 11.24
N TRP A 189 5.83 -6.25 10.75
CA TRP A 189 5.34 -5.05 11.41
C TRP A 189 3.81 -4.98 11.55
N ALA A 190 3.05 -5.84 10.88
CA ALA A 190 1.61 -5.97 11.05
C ALA A 190 1.22 -7.44 10.86
N LYS A 191 0.69 -8.05 11.91
CA LYS A 191 0.22 -9.44 11.91
C LYS A 191 -1.11 -9.57 12.63
N PHE A 192 -1.80 -10.67 12.39
CA PHE A 192 -3.01 -11.03 13.12
C PHE A 192 -3.03 -12.53 13.37
N ASP A 193 -3.86 -12.95 14.31
CA ASP A 193 -4.07 -14.36 14.60
C ASP A 193 -4.86 -15.01 13.45
N GLU A 194 -4.13 -15.60 12.50
CA GLU A 194 -4.73 -16.28 11.35
C GLU A 194 -5.61 -17.47 11.76
N LYS A 195 -5.34 -18.10 12.90
CA LYS A 195 -6.14 -19.23 13.39
C LYS A 195 -7.50 -18.72 13.88
N VAL A 196 -7.52 -17.71 14.74
CA VAL A 196 -8.77 -17.09 15.23
C VAL A 196 -9.60 -16.56 14.06
N PHE A 197 -8.94 -15.98 13.04
CA PHE A 197 -9.63 -15.53 11.84
C PHE A 197 -10.25 -16.67 11.02
N LYS A 198 -9.53 -17.78 10.81
CA LYS A 198 -10.06 -18.98 10.14
C LYS A 198 -11.21 -19.61 10.90
N ASP A 199 -11.07 -19.78 12.21
CA ASP A 199 -12.13 -20.30 13.08
C ASP A 199 -13.39 -19.41 13.01
N ALA A 200 -13.20 -18.08 12.99
CA ALA A 200 -14.29 -17.12 12.82
C ALA A 200 -15.00 -17.24 11.46
N LEU A 201 -14.25 -17.46 10.38
CA LEU A 201 -14.82 -17.64 9.03
C LEU A 201 -15.68 -18.88 8.91
N GLU A 202 -15.24 -19.99 9.50
CA GLU A 202 -15.94 -21.28 9.46
C GLU A 202 -17.15 -21.32 10.40
N SER A 203 -17.19 -20.44 11.39
CA SER A 203 -18.30 -20.39 12.34
C SER A 203 -19.63 -20.01 11.67
N LYS A 204 -20.70 -20.65 12.15
CA LYS A 204 -22.08 -20.37 11.72
C LYS A 204 -22.65 -19.20 12.50
N LEU A 205 -23.33 -18.31 11.78
CA LEU A 205 -24.00 -17.15 12.36
C LEU A 205 -25.42 -17.53 12.82
N ASP A 206 -25.75 -17.13 14.05
CA ASP A 206 -27.13 -17.18 14.56
C ASP A 206 -27.75 -15.78 14.52
N TYR A 207 -28.41 -15.46 13.41
CA TYR A 207 -29.04 -14.16 13.19
C TYR A 207 -30.18 -13.84 14.17
N SER A 208 -30.72 -14.84 14.89
CA SER A 208 -31.81 -14.63 15.85
C SER A 208 -31.36 -13.81 17.09
N LYS A 209 -30.04 -13.73 17.33
CA LYS A 209 -29.44 -13.05 18.49
C LYS A 209 -28.85 -11.67 18.19
N CYS A 210 -28.98 -11.18 16.94
CA CYS A 210 -28.21 -10.04 16.42
C CYS A 210 -28.96 -8.70 16.37
N ILE A 211 -29.99 -8.51 17.21
CA ILE A 211 -30.82 -7.31 17.20
C ILE A 211 -30.45 -6.41 18.39
N LEU A 212 -30.10 -5.14 18.13
CA LEU A 212 -30.03 -4.12 19.17
C LEU A 212 -31.42 -3.89 19.78
N CYS A 213 -31.55 -3.94 21.10
CA CYS A 213 -32.85 -3.84 21.79
C CYS A 213 -33.57 -2.50 21.55
N ASN A 214 -32.85 -1.42 21.23
CA ASN A 214 -33.38 -0.05 21.13
C ASN A 214 -33.15 0.61 19.76
N TYR A 215 -32.95 -0.17 18.70
CA TYR A 215 -32.81 0.38 17.35
C TYR A 215 -33.70 -0.39 16.36
N THR A 216 -34.70 0.29 15.82
CA THR A 216 -35.53 -0.19 14.71
C THR A 216 -35.10 0.59 13.47
N PRO A 217 -34.35 -0.03 12.54
CA PRO A 217 -34.00 0.65 11.31
C PRO A 217 -35.25 1.03 10.54
N PRO A 218 -35.19 2.04 9.66
CA PRO A 218 -36.25 2.27 8.68
C PRO A 218 -36.49 0.96 7.94
N ILE A 219 -37.71 0.43 8.03
CA ILE A 219 -38.07 -0.83 7.38
C ILE A 219 -38.02 -0.60 5.86
N ILE A 220 -36.83 -0.82 5.28
CA ILE A 220 -36.63 -0.99 3.85
C ILE A 220 -35.97 -2.35 3.73
N TYR A 221 -36.80 -3.40 3.71
CA TYR A 221 -36.37 -4.78 3.44
C TYR A 221 -35.87 -4.89 2.00
N ASN A 222 -34.66 -4.40 1.77
CA ASN A 222 -33.82 -4.81 0.65
C ASN A 222 -32.54 -5.36 1.27
N ASN A 223 -32.68 -6.50 1.96
CA ASN A 223 -31.54 -7.30 2.41
C ASN A 223 -30.79 -7.79 1.17
N ARG A 224 -29.71 -7.10 0.82
CA ARG A 224 -28.91 -7.32 -0.40
C ARG A 224 -27.60 -8.03 -0.09
N SER A 225 -27.19 -8.03 1.17
CA SER A 225 -26.11 -8.85 1.69
C SER A 225 -26.51 -10.32 1.83
N THR A 226 -25.50 -11.16 1.84
CA THR A 226 -25.50 -12.61 1.94
C THR A 226 -24.48 -13.02 3.01
N GLU A 227 -24.44 -14.31 3.35
CA GLU A 227 -23.46 -14.84 4.30
C GLU A 227 -22.01 -14.78 3.77
N LYS A 228 -21.84 -14.64 2.46
CA LYS A 228 -20.55 -14.48 1.77
C LYS A 228 -20.08 -13.02 1.70
N ASP A 229 -20.79 -12.09 2.32
CA ASP A 229 -20.33 -10.72 2.43
C ASP A 229 -19.62 -10.51 3.76
N ALA A 230 -18.65 -9.60 3.78
CA ALA A 230 -17.96 -9.25 5.02
C ALA A 230 -17.74 -7.74 5.17
N ILE A 231 -17.80 -7.29 6.41
CA ILE A 231 -17.38 -5.95 6.80
C ILE A 231 -16.08 -6.05 7.57
N PHE A 232 -15.06 -5.32 7.13
CA PHE A 232 -13.75 -5.28 7.74
C PHE A 232 -13.57 -3.94 8.46
N MET A 233 -13.08 -4.01 9.69
CA MET A 233 -12.78 -2.86 10.55
C MET A 233 -11.42 -3.07 11.19
N ALA A 234 -10.72 -1.99 11.53
CA ALA A 234 -9.42 -2.06 12.18
C ALA A 234 -9.32 -1.05 13.32
N TYR A 235 -8.80 -1.50 14.46
CA TYR A 235 -8.59 -0.72 15.68
C TYR A 235 -7.18 -0.94 16.19
N PHE A 236 -6.38 0.11 16.24
CA PHE A 236 -5.01 -0.01 16.71
C PHE A 236 -4.68 1.13 17.66
N ASN A 237 -3.96 0.81 18.73
CA ASN A 237 -3.56 1.74 19.79
C ASN A 237 -4.74 2.44 20.50
N ARG A 238 -5.97 1.90 20.38
CA ARG A 238 -7.17 2.39 21.09
C ARG A 238 -8.13 1.24 21.43
N PRO A 239 -8.86 1.32 22.56
CA PRO A 239 -9.91 0.35 22.89
C PRO A 239 -10.94 0.24 21.76
N VAL A 240 -11.34 -1.00 21.48
CA VAL A 240 -12.37 -1.32 20.47
C VAL A 240 -13.70 -0.67 20.85
N GLN A 241 -14.37 -0.10 19.85
CA GLN A 241 -15.76 0.35 19.98
C GLN A 241 -16.61 -0.51 19.04
N TYR A 242 -17.74 -1.00 19.55
CA TYR A 242 -18.56 -2.02 18.89
C TYR A 242 -19.80 -1.44 18.23
N GLU A 243 -20.13 -0.19 18.53
CA GLU A 243 -21.37 0.48 18.16
C GLU A 243 -21.59 0.45 16.64
N SER A 244 -20.55 0.76 15.86
CA SER A 244 -20.57 0.69 14.40
C SER A 244 -20.92 -0.72 13.90
N ALA A 245 -20.26 -1.75 14.44
CA ALA A 245 -20.50 -3.15 14.04
C ALA A 245 -21.90 -3.64 14.44
N LEU A 246 -22.37 -3.28 15.64
CA LEU A 246 -23.70 -3.65 16.14
C LEU A 246 -24.83 -3.05 15.28
N THR A 247 -24.64 -1.83 14.79
CA THR A 247 -25.64 -1.18 13.94
C THR A 247 -25.77 -1.84 12.57
N ALA A 248 -24.68 -2.43 12.02
CA ALA A 248 -24.72 -3.11 10.72
C ALA A 248 -25.71 -4.27 10.71
N HIS A 249 -25.62 -5.18 11.67
CA HIS A 249 -26.56 -6.31 11.78
C HIS A 249 -27.98 -5.84 12.02
N THR A 250 -28.16 -4.85 12.88
CA THR A 250 -29.49 -4.30 13.14
C THR A 250 -30.10 -3.71 11.87
N ALA A 251 -29.28 -3.06 11.04
CA ALA A 251 -29.66 -2.49 9.75
C ALA A 251 -29.92 -3.56 8.65
N GLY A 252 -29.84 -4.85 8.97
CA GLY A 252 -30.19 -5.96 8.07
C GLY A 252 -28.99 -6.65 7.39
N PHE A 253 -27.75 -6.31 7.77
CA PHE A 253 -26.57 -6.99 7.24
C PHE A 253 -26.51 -8.47 7.67
N LYS A 254 -26.33 -9.37 6.69
CA LYS A 254 -26.29 -10.83 6.88
C LYS A 254 -24.89 -11.43 6.87
N GLY A 255 -23.84 -10.68 6.56
CA GLY A 255 -22.49 -11.24 6.47
C GLY A 255 -21.78 -11.34 7.82
N LYS A 256 -20.46 -11.55 7.80
CA LYS A 256 -19.60 -11.53 9.00
C LYS A 256 -18.94 -10.16 9.18
N ILE A 257 -18.71 -9.73 10.42
CA ILE A 257 -17.96 -8.50 10.72
C ILE A 257 -16.65 -8.90 11.39
N PHE A 258 -15.53 -8.48 10.82
CA PHE A 258 -14.19 -8.73 11.36
C PHE A 258 -13.58 -7.42 11.84
N ILE A 259 -13.21 -7.37 13.12
CA ILE A 259 -12.55 -6.24 13.75
C ILE A 259 -11.13 -6.66 14.12
N PHE A 260 -10.13 -6.17 13.39
CA PHE A 260 -8.72 -6.41 13.72
C PHE A 260 -8.28 -5.46 14.84
N SER A 261 -7.75 -5.98 15.95
CA SER A 261 -7.46 -5.18 17.15
C SER A 261 -6.25 -5.64 17.95
N ASP A 262 -5.48 -4.69 18.49
CA ASP A 262 -4.39 -4.91 19.46
C ASP A 262 -4.84 -4.84 20.93
N PHE A 263 -6.15 -4.65 21.18
CA PHE A 263 -6.76 -4.67 22.52
C PHE A 263 -7.54 -5.95 22.79
N ASP A 264 -7.58 -6.31 24.08
CA ASP A 264 -8.35 -7.44 24.60
C ASP A 264 -9.85 -7.32 24.30
N ILE A 265 -10.45 -8.50 24.18
CA ILE A 265 -11.80 -8.71 23.65
C ILE A 265 -12.84 -8.66 24.76
N ASP A 266 -13.95 -7.99 24.50
CA ASP A 266 -15.20 -8.26 25.21
C ASP A 266 -15.93 -9.43 24.51
N GLU A 267 -15.89 -10.61 25.14
CA GLU A 267 -16.49 -11.85 24.61
C GLU A 267 -18.00 -11.73 24.33
N ARG A 268 -18.68 -10.72 24.90
CA ARG A 268 -20.13 -10.52 24.76
C ARG A 268 -20.59 -10.32 23.31
N HIS A 269 -19.68 -9.95 22.40
CA HIS A 269 -20.03 -9.63 21.01
C HIS A 269 -19.76 -10.76 19.99
N LYS A 270 -18.96 -11.79 20.35
CA LYS A 270 -18.62 -12.88 19.43
C LYS A 270 -19.85 -13.62 18.89
N ASN A 271 -20.83 -13.87 19.75
CA ASN A 271 -22.06 -14.60 19.41
C ASN A 271 -23.04 -13.79 18.55
N ARG A 272 -22.68 -12.56 18.13
CA ARG A 272 -23.52 -11.66 17.33
C ARG A 272 -22.98 -11.44 15.92
N GLY A 273 -22.09 -12.30 15.45
CA GLY A 273 -21.44 -12.17 14.13
C GLY A 273 -20.36 -11.11 14.03
N ILE A 274 -19.93 -10.59 15.18
CA ILE A 274 -18.84 -9.63 15.31
C ILE A 274 -17.64 -10.39 15.88
N TYR A 275 -16.63 -10.62 15.05
CA TYR A 275 -15.43 -11.34 15.42
C TYR A 275 -14.29 -10.36 15.61
N ILE A 276 -13.71 -10.36 16.80
CA ILE A 276 -12.48 -9.61 17.04
C ILE A 276 -11.32 -10.54 16.74
N ILE A 277 -10.45 -10.08 15.87
CA ILE A 277 -9.25 -10.80 15.45
C ILE A 277 -8.06 -10.12 16.10
N PRO A 278 -7.39 -10.80 17.06
CA PRO A 278 -6.18 -10.26 17.67
C PRO A 278 -5.15 -9.92 16.60
N ALA A 279 -4.62 -8.71 16.67
CA ALA A 279 -3.67 -8.16 15.72
C ALA A 279 -2.58 -7.38 16.45
N GLU A 280 -1.39 -7.36 15.88
CA GLU A 280 -0.22 -6.73 16.45
C GLU A 280 0.42 -5.83 15.39
N ILE A 281 0.73 -4.59 15.76
CA ILE A 281 1.49 -3.66 14.93
C ILE A 281 2.77 -3.26 15.64
N LYS A 282 3.89 -3.33 14.91
CA LYS A 282 5.22 -2.98 15.39
C LYS A 282 5.96 -2.11 14.38
N PRO A 283 6.69 -1.06 14.78
CA PRO A 283 6.67 -0.45 16.10
C PRO A 283 5.28 0.14 16.40
N HIS A 284 5.00 0.45 17.67
CA HIS A 284 3.84 1.28 17.99
C HIS A 284 4.00 2.62 17.28
N THR A 285 3.22 2.83 16.24
CA THR A 285 3.32 4.02 15.41
C THR A 285 2.24 5.02 15.80
N ASP A 286 2.60 6.30 15.91
CA ASP A 286 1.66 7.38 16.18
C ASP A 286 1.03 7.95 14.89
N GLY A 287 -0.05 8.72 15.05
CA GLY A 287 -0.63 9.52 13.97
C GLY A 287 -1.00 8.74 12.70
N PHE A 288 -0.57 9.25 11.54
CA PHE A 288 -0.90 8.69 10.22
C PHE A 288 -0.36 7.28 10.00
N HIS A 289 0.75 6.92 10.65
CA HIS A 289 1.34 5.59 10.52
C HIS A 289 0.36 4.48 10.98
N SER A 290 -0.37 4.72 12.07
CA SER A 290 -1.44 3.83 12.57
C SER A 290 -2.63 3.71 11.63
N GLN A 291 -2.83 4.68 10.72
CA GLN A 291 -3.89 4.60 9.71
C GLN A 291 -3.48 3.65 8.58
N TYR A 292 -2.18 3.55 8.26
CA TYR A 292 -1.74 2.66 7.19
C TYR A 292 -1.69 1.19 7.57
N SER A 293 -1.45 0.89 8.85
CA SER A 293 -1.30 -0.49 9.32
C SER A 293 -2.53 -1.36 9.07
N ARG A 294 -3.71 -0.76 8.87
CA ARG A 294 -4.93 -1.47 8.49
C ARG A 294 -4.85 -2.12 7.11
N PHE A 295 -4.24 -1.46 6.12
CA PHE A 295 -4.25 -1.98 4.75
C PHE A 295 -3.47 -3.30 4.59
N PRO A 296 -2.25 -3.44 5.15
CA PRO A 296 -1.55 -4.72 5.15
C PRO A 296 -2.31 -5.85 5.85
N VAL A 297 -2.83 -5.59 7.06
CA VAL A 297 -3.58 -6.59 7.85
C VAL A 297 -4.79 -7.08 7.05
N MET A 298 -5.58 -6.15 6.51
CA MET A 298 -6.77 -6.50 5.75
C MET A 298 -6.45 -7.15 4.41
N SER A 299 -5.43 -6.68 3.69
CA SER A 299 -4.97 -7.31 2.45
C SER A 299 -4.57 -8.77 2.70
N ARG A 300 -3.83 -9.04 3.80
CA ARG A 300 -3.44 -10.39 4.18
C ARG A 300 -4.66 -11.23 4.59
N ALA A 301 -5.55 -10.69 5.40
CA ALA A 301 -6.79 -11.38 5.79
C ALA A 301 -7.63 -11.76 4.57
N ILE A 302 -7.82 -10.84 3.63
CA ILE A 302 -8.55 -11.11 2.38
C ILE A 302 -7.91 -12.27 1.59
N SER A 303 -6.57 -12.34 1.53
CA SER A 303 -5.87 -13.42 0.82
C SER A 303 -6.13 -14.82 1.38
N LEU A 304 -6.60 -14.92 2.64
CA LEU A 304 -6.91 -16.20 3.29
C LEU A 304 -8.36 -16.66 3.08
N VAL A 305 -9.23 -15.83 2.47
CA VAL A 305 -10.68 -16.05 2.43
C VAL A 305 -11.28 -16.06 1.03
N SER A 306 -10.44 -16.18 0.00
CA SER A 306 -10.83 -16.04 -1.41
C SER A 306 -12.06 -16.84 -1.82
N ASP A 307 -12.26 -17.99 -1.19
CA ASP A 307 -13.29 -18.95 -1.58
C ASP A 307 -14.56 -18.83 -0.72
N GLN A 308 -14.48 -18.09 0.39
CA GLN A 308 -15.55 -17.98 1.40
C GLN A 308 -16.29 -16.64 1.34
N ILE A 309 -15.62 -15.58 0.87
CA ILE A 309 -16.16 -14.21 0.85
C ILE A 309 -16.17 -13.67 -0.59
N ASP A 310 -17.33 -13.18 -1.05
CA ASP A 310 -17.51 -12.66 -2.41
C ASP A 310 -17.28 -11.14 -2.47
N ARG A 311 -17.80 -10.39 -1.47
CA ARG A 311 -17.70 -8.93 -1.41
C ARG A 311 -17.28 -8.48 -0.01
N VAL A 312 -16.50 -7.41 0.01
CA VAL A 312 -16.02 -6.80 1.26
C VAL A 312 -16.30 -5.31 1.26
N ILE A 313 -16.69 -4.78 2.41
CA ILE A 313 -16.69 -3.35 2.70
C ILE A 313 -15.72 -3.10 3.86
N TYR A 314 -14.80 -2.17 3.66
CA TYR A 314 -14.07 -1.55 4.75
C TYR A 314 -14.85 -0.36 5.31
N VAL A 315 -14.89 -0.25 6.64
CA VAL A 315 -15.36 0.97 7.31
C VAL A 315 -14.46 1.38 8.47
N ASP A 316 -14.33 2.69 8.66
CA ASP A 316 -13.82 3.29 9.88
C ASP A 316 -14.78 2.93 11.01
N SER A 317 -14.19 2.58 12.14
CA SER A 317 -14.92 1.89 13.20
C SER A 317 -15.41 2.83 14.30
N MET A 318 -14.84 4.02 14.46
CA MET A 318 -15.19 4.97 15.53
C MET A 318 -16.32 5.93 15.17
N ASP A 319 -16.50 6.24 13.89
CA ASP A 319 -17.32 7.35 13.43
C ASP A 319 -18.24 6.93 12.28
N THR A 320 -18.63 5.65 12.26
CA THR A 320 -19.55 5.09 11.28
C THR A 320 -20.80 4.53 11.95
N ILE A 321 -21.96 4.70 11.32
CA ILE A 321 -23.17 4.01 11.73
C ILE A 321 -23.91 3.49 10.49
N PHE A 322 -24.50 2.31 10.63
CA PHE A 322 -25.31 1.70 9.58
C PHE A 322 -26.78 1.97 9.86
N GLN A 323 -27.48 2.44 8.82
CA GLN A 323 -28.94 2.60 8.87
C GLN A 323 -29.68 1.74 7.86
N LEU A 324 -28.96 1.12 6.92
CA LEU A 324 -29.47 0.08 6.01
C LEU A 324 -28.36 -0.93 5.71
N ASP A 325 -28.74 -2.05 5.09
CA ASP A 325 -27.82 -2.98 4.44
C ASP A 325 -26.98 -2.26 3.35
N PRO A 326 -25.64 -2.24 3.50
CA PRO A 326 -24.75 -1.46 2.65
C PRO A 326 -24.36 -2.14 1.32
N PHE A 327 -24.72 -3.40 1.10
CA PHE A 327 -24.28 -4.16 -0.07
C PHE A 327 -25.17 -3.93 -1.31
N ASP A 328 -25.19 -2.70 -1.82
CA ASP A 328 -26.01 -2.30 -2.96
C ASP A 328 -25.38 -2.50 -4.35
N PHE A 329 -24.23 -3.17 -4.40
CA PHE A 329 -23.42 -3.36 -5.60
C PHE A 329 -23.08 -4.83 -5.83
N ASN A 330 -22.98 -5.25 -7.10
CA ASN A 330 -22.48 -6.58 -7.48
C ASN A 330 -21.55 -6.54 -8.71
N ASN A 331 -21.08 -5.35 -9.08
CA ASN A 331 -20.18 -5.17 -10.21
C ASN A 331 -18.71 -5.39 -9.79
N LYS A 332 -17.79 -5.40 -10.76
CA LYS A 332 -16.33 -5.56 -10.52
C LYS A 332 -15.62 -4.23 -10.18
N LYS A 333 -16.36 -3.15 -9.92
CA LYS A 333 -15.77 -1.84 -9.64
C LYS A 333 -15.54 -1.70 -8.14
N LEU A 334 -14.46 -1.02 -7.78
CA LEU A 334 -14.25 -0.51 -6.43
C LEU A 334 -15.30 0.57 -6.15
N GLN A 335 -16.08 0.37 -5.11
CA GLN A 335 -17.07 1.29 -4.60
C GLN A 335 -16.41 2.18 -3.56
N VAL A 336 -16.41 3.49 -3.77
CA VAL A 336 -15.78 4.42 -2.83
C VAL A 336 -16.75 5.45 -2.31
N SER A 337 -16.52 5.89 -1.08
CA SER A 337 -17.21 7.03 -0.49
C SER A 337 -16.61 8.34 -0.96
N ASP A 338 -17.42 9.35 -1.25
CA ASP A 338 -16.95 10.73 -1.38
C ASP A 338 -17.42 11.58 -0.19
N GLN A 339 -16.77 12.73 0.01
CA GLN A 339 -17.14 13.71 1.03
C GLN A 339 -18.06 14.82 0.48
N ASP A 340 -18.45 14.75 -0.80
CA ASP A 340 -19.19 15.79 -1.54
C ASP A 340 -18.52 17.19 -1.52
N VAL A 341 -17.22 17.25 -1.26
CA VAL A 341 -16.41 18.48 -1.30
C VAL A 341 -15.40 18.38 -2.43
N LYS A 342 -15.38 19.39 -3.31
CA LYS A 342 -14.40 19.47 -4.41
C LYS A 342 -13.00 19.75 -3.86
N TYR A 343 -11.98 19.06 -4.37
CA TYR A 343 -10.58 19.21 -3.95
C TYR A 343 -10.12 20.66 -3.82
N LYS A 344 -10.42 21.51 -4.82
CA LYS A 344 -10.04 22.94 -4.83
C LYS A 344 -10.59 23.79 -3.67
N LYS A 345 -11.60 23.30 -2.95
CA LYS A 345 -12.21 23.99 -1.81
C LYS A 345 -11.63 23.53 -0.47
N VAL A 346 -10.77 22.52 -0.48
CA VAL A 346 -10.30 21.82 0.72
C VAL A 346 -8.93 22.34 1.13
N LYS A 347 -8.89 23.25 2.10
CA LYS A 347 -7.63 23.91 2.53
C LYS A 347 -6.57 22.93 3.02
N TRP A 348 -6.95 21.89 3.78
CA TRP A 348 -5.98 20.91 4.30
C TRP A 348 -5.33 20.07 3.19
N TYR A 349 -5.97 19.97 2.03
CA TYR A 349 -5.40 19.27 0.89
C TYR A 349 -4.15 19.97 0.33
N HIS A 350 -4.11 21.30 0.42
CA HIS A 350 -2.91 22.09 0.12
C HIS A 350 -1.77 21.83 1.11
N LEU A 351 -2.05 21.26 2.30
CA LEU A 351 -1.04 20.84 3.27
C LEU A 351 -0.59 19.40 3.03
N TRP A 352 -1.47 18.53 2.53
CA TRP A 352 -1.16 17.12 2.30
C TRP A 352 -0.35 16.90 1.00
N ILE A 353 -0.71 17.60 -0.08
CA ILE A 353 -0.07 17.43 -1.39
C ILE A 353 1.44 17.67 -1.37
N PRO A 354 1.99 18.68 -0.69
CA PRO A 354 3.45 18.82 -0.61
C PRO A 354 4.14 17.60 0.02
N GLY A 355 3.45 16.86 0.89
CA GLY A 355 3.94 15.59 1.43
C GLY A 355 3.84 14.41 0.45
N LEU A 356 2.95 14.50 -0.55
CA LEU A 356 2.90 13.58 -1.68
C LEU A 356 3.94 14.02 -2.72
N PHE A 357 5.16 13.53 -2.54
CA PHE A 357 6.27 13.89 -3.41
C PHE A 357 5.95 13.67 -4.90
N GLY A 358 6.26 14.68 -5.72
CA GLY A 358 5.98 14.67 -7.16
C GLY A 358 4.53 14.95 -7.56
N PHE A 359 3.63 15.23 -6.62
CA PHE A 359 2.23 15.48 -6.90
C PHE A 359 1.90 16.96 -7.13
N ARG A 360 1.03 17.24 -8.11
CA ARG A 360 0.53 18.59 -8.39
C ARG A 360 -0.98 18.65 -8.20
N MET A 361 -1.49 19.75 -7.66
CA MET A 361 -2.94 19.97 -7.48
C MET A 361 -3.75 19.81 -8.77
N SER A 362 -3.15 20.14 -9.93
CA SER A 362 -3.76 20.00 -11.25
C SER A 362 -4.19 18.58 -11.61
N TYR A 363 -3.60 17.58 -10.95
CA TYR A 363 -3.90 16.18 -11.16
C TYR A 363 -5.29 15.80 -10.62
N PHE A 364 -5.70 16.45 -9.53
CA PHE A 364 -7.06 16.33 -9.02
C PHE A 364 -7.96 17.20 -9.91
N LYS A 365 -8.64 16.55 -10.86
CA LYS A 365 -9.69 17.17 -11.70
C LYS A 365 -10.77 17.84 -10.82
N SER A 366 -11.82 18.37 -11.42
CA SER A 366 -12.98 18.96 -10.70
C SER A 366 -13.81 17.97 -9.85
N GLY A 367 -13.25 16.81 -9.51
CA GLY A 367 -13.86 15.74 -8.73
C GLY A 367 -14.03 16.09 -7.25
N SER A 368 -14.78 15.22 -6.58
CA SER A 368 -14.96 15.25 -5.13
C SER A 368 -13.82 14.50 -4.45
N MET A 369 -13.44 14.95 -3.27
CA MET A 369 -12.51 14.27 -2.40
C MET A 369 -13.11 12.93 -1.95
N ILE A 370 -12.35 11.85 -2.17
CA ILE A 370 -12.72 10.50 -1.76
C ILE A 370 -12.46 10.38 -0.25
N CYS A 371 -13.28 9.59 0.44
CA CYS A 371 -13.07 9.28 1.84
C CYS A 371 -12.39 7.93 2.00
N SER A 372 -11.30 7.88 2.78
CA SER A 372 -10.60 6.62 3.07
C SER A 372 -11.32 5.73 4.08
N GLY A 373 -12.24 6.31 4.85
CA GLY A 373 -12.94 5.60 5.91
C GLY A 373 -14.07 4.70 5.44
N VAL A 374 -14.48 4.71 4.16
CA VAL A 374 -15.47 3.76 3.64
C VAL A 374 -15.20 3.45 2.17
N PHE A 375 -14.99 2.16 1.87
CA PHE A 375 -14.91 1.65 0.51
C PHE A 375 -15.25 0.15 0.48
N GLY A 376 -15.61 -0.38 -0.68
CA GLY A 376 -15.92 -1.79 -0.82
C GLY A 376 -15.92 -2.27 -2.26
N GLY A 377 -16.28 -3.52 -2.48
CA GLY A 377 -16.29 -4.12 -3.81
C GLY A 377 -16.26 -5.63 -3.74
N LYS A 378 -16.06 -6.27 -4.90
CA LYS A 378 -15.69 -7.69 -4.92
C LYS A 378 -14.34 -7.90 -4.25
N LEU A 379 -14.18 -9.05 -3.63
CA LEU A 379 -13.00 -9.39 -2.84
C LEU A 379 -11.70 -9.06 -3.60
N GLU A 380 -11.54 -9.62 -4.81
CA GLU A 380 -10.38 -9.39 -5.68
C GLU A 380 -10.08 -7.91 -5.92
N THR A 381 -11.11 -7.12 -6.27
CA THR A 381 -10.96 -5.68 -6.52
C THR A 381 -10.48 -4.93 -5.26
N VAL A 382 -11.05 -5.27 -4.10
CA VAL A 382 -10.67 -4.67 -2.82
C VAL A 382 -9.25 -5.10 -2.43
N THR A 383 -8.87 -6.36 -2.63
CA THR A 383 -7.50 -6.86 -2.38
C THR A 383 -6.49 -6.03 -3.17
N ASN A 384 -6.74 -5.89 -4.47
CA ASN A 384 -5.85 -5.21 -5.40
C ASN A 384 -5.70 -3.74 -5.02
N PHE A 385 -6.80 -3.09 -4.67
CA PHE A 385 -6.77 -1.72 -4.16
C PHE A 385 -5.99 -1.60 -2.84
N MET A 386 -6.25 -2.46 -1.86
CA MET A 386 -5.54 -2.42 -0.57
C MET A 386 -4.03 -2.66 -0.74
N LYS A 387 -3.61 -3.58 -1.62
CA LYS A 387 -2.20 -3.81 -1.96
C LYS A 387 -1.52 -2.57 -2.54
N LEU A 388 -2.24 -1.80 -3.37
CA LEU A 388 -1.74 -0.53 -3.93
C LEU A 388 -1.56 0.53 -2.83
N VAL A 389 -2.58 0.72 -1.99
CA VAL A 389 -2.53 1.72 -0.89
C VAL A 389 -1.45 1.36 0.12
N SER A 390 -1.36 0.09 0.52
CA SER A 390 -0.32 -0.38 1.45
C SER A 390 1.08 -0.21 0.88
N GLY A 391 1.22 -0.21 -0.46
CA GLY A 391 2.47 0.01 -1.16
C GLY A 391 3.09 1.39 -0.90
N TYR A 392 2.28 2.39 -0.56
CA TYR A 392 2.69 3.79 -0.45
C TYR A 392 3.42 4.13 0.87
N TYR A 393 3.36 3.26 1.88
CA TYR A 393 3.92 3.55 3.20
C TYR A 393 4.92 2.49 3.64
N ARG A 394 6.04 2.94 4.24
CA ARG A 394 7.03 2.10 4.90
C ARG A 394 7.34 2.66 6.29
N VAL A 395 7.57 1.76 7.24
CA VAL A 395 8.02 2.12 8.59
C VAL A 395 9.31 2.95 8.49
N GLY A 396 9.36 4.06 9.22
CA GLY A 396 10.50 4.99 9.20
C GLY A 396 10.46 6.04 8.08
N GLU A 397 9.41 6.07 7.26
CA GLU A 397 9.16 7.17 6.35
C GLU A 397 8.07 8.12 6.86
N ASN A 398 8.15 9.38 6.41
CA ASN A 398 7.11 10.36 6.69
C ASN A 398 5.77 9.89 6.10
N ALA A 399 4.82 9.55 6.97
CA ALA A 399 3.49 9.19 6.55
C ALA A 399 2.69 10.43 6.10
N VAL A 400 2.04 10.30 4.95
CA VAL A 400 1.03 11.26 4.45
C VAL A 400 -0.36 10.74 4.84
N PRO A 401 -1.43 11.54 4.99
CA PRO A 401 -2.76 10.96 5.25
C PRO A 401 -3.17 9.92 4.21
N ASP A 402 -3.74 8.81 4.66
CA ASP A 402 -4.14 7.69 3.81
C ASP A 402 -5.16 8.08 2.74
N GLN A 403 -6.06 9.01 3.06
CA GLN A 403 -7.00 9.58 2.12
C GLN A 403 -6.30 10.29 0.95
N ALA A 404 -5.20 10.99 1.21
CA ALA A 404 -4.44 11.65 0.16
C ALA A 404 -3.84 10.61 -0.80
N VAL A 405 -3.34 9.50 -0.28
CA VAL A 405 -2.83 8.37 -1.10
C VAL A 405 -3.95 7.71 -1.90
N MET A 406 -5.10 7.45 -1.28
CA MET A 406 -6.25 6.88 -1.97
C MET A 406 -6.72 7.79 -3.11
N ASP A 407 -6.81 9.10 -2.86
CA ASP A 407 -7.16 10.07 -3.88
C ASP A 407 -6.16 10.05 -5.05
N VAL A 408 -4.85 10.01 -4.77
CA VAL A 408 -3.80 9.89 -5.81
C VAL A 408 -4.02 8.64 -6.66
N ILE A 409 -4.15 7.48 -6.01
CA ILE A 409 -4.34 6.20 -6.68
C ILE A 409 -5.59 6.23 -7.54
N LEU A 410 -6.72 6.68 -7.02
CA LEU A 410 -8.00 6.63 -7.72
C LEU A 410 -8.09 7.68 -8.85
N GLN A 411 -7.54 8.87 -8.65
CA GLN A 411 -7.62 9.93 -9.67
C GLN A 411 -6.56 9.80 -10.77
N SER A 412 -5.62 8.86 -10.62
CA SER A 412 -4.56 8.59 -11.60
C SER A 412 -4.94 7.60 -12.69
N ASP A 413 -4.00 7.34 -13.61
CA ASP A 413 -4.12 6.25 -14.57
C ASP A 413 -3.88 4.86 -13.95
N ILE A 414 -3.47 4.80 -12.67
CA ILE A 414 -3.18 3.56 -11.94
C ILE A 414 -4.32 2.55 -12.03
N PRO A 415 -5.61 2.90 -11.78
CA PRO A 415 -6.69 1.93 -11.81
C PRO A 415 -6.84 1.31 -13.20
N LYS A 416 -6.86 2.17 -14.23
CA LYS A 416 -6.97 1.76 -15.64
C LYS A 416 -5.82 0.82 -16.02
N LYS A 417 -4.57 1.18 -15.68
CA LYS A 417 -3.37 0.37 -15.97
C LYS A 417 -3.32 -0.93 -15.18
N SER A 418 -3.93 -0.93 -14.00
CA SER A 418 -4.07 -2.11 -13.14
C SER A 418 -5.27 -2.99 -13.48
N GLY A 419 -6.02 -2.67 -14.53
CA GLY A 419 -7.18 -3.45 -14.95
C GLY A 419 -8.38 -3.39 -14.01
N PHE A 420 -8.46 -2.42 -13.10
CA PHE A 420 -9.65 -2.22 -12.27
C PHE A 420 -10.28 -0.84 -12.48
N TYR A 421 -11.58 -0.78 -12.22
CA TYR A 421 -12.37 0.44 -12.32
C TYR A 421 -12.92 0.78 -10.95
N TRP A 422 -13.24 2.05 -10.73
CA TRP A 422 -13.84 2.52 -9.49
C TRP A 422 -14.98 3.49 -9.78
N GLU A 423 -15.90 3.63 -8.83
CA GLU A 423 -16.99 4.60 -8.89
C GLU A 423 -17.37 5.08 -7.49
N VAL A 424 -17.89 6.31 -7.43
CA VAL A 424 -18.47 6.85 -6.19
C VAL A 424 -19.81 6.17 -5.96
N ASN A 425 -19.96 5.55 -4.80
CA ASN A 425 -21.20 4.92 -4.39
C ASN A 425 -21.99 5.88 -3.49
N ASP A 426 -23.16 6.32 -3.96
CA ASP A 426 -24.03 7.25 -3.24
C ASP A 426 -24.51 6.69 -1.88
N GLY A 427 -24.56 5.36 -1.74
CA GLY A 427 -24.91 4.68 -0.51
C GLY A 427 -23.79 4.56 0.53
N MET A 428 -22.56 4.89 0.15
CA MET A 428 -21.38 4.90 1.04
C MET A 428 -20.95 6.31 1.44
N ARG A 429 -21.66 7.37 1.01
CA ARG A 429 -21.19 8.76 1.15
C ARG A 429 -20.94 9.17 2.59
N SER A 430 -19.77 9.79 2.80
CA SER A 430 -19.38 10.34 4.09
C SER A 430 -20.08 11.68 4.32
N ILE A 431 -20.59 11.89 5.52
CA ILE A 431 -21.17 13.17 5.94
C ILE A 431 -20.07 14.07 6.50
N ALA A 432 -19.60 15.00 5.64
CA ALA A 432 -18.49 15.90 5.96
C ALA A 432 -18.93 17.26 6.54
N TYR A 433 -18.05 17.80 7.40
CA TYR A 433 -17.78 19.20 7.80
C TYR A 433 -18.91 20.27 7.81
N TRP A 434 -19.67 20.48 6.73
CA TRP A 434 -20.65 21.57 6.61
C TRP A 434 -21.76 21.17 5.63
N MET A 435 -22.94 20.86 6.14
CA MET A 435 -24.11 20.60 5.29
C MET A 435 -25.30 21.43 5.80
N PRO A 436 -25.31 22.77 5.64
CA PRO A 436 -26.55 23.50 5.55
C PRO A 436 -27.18 23.21 4.18
N ASP A 437 -28.47 22.86 4.12
CA ASP A 437 -29.20 23.00 2.87
C ASP A 437 -29.36 24.50 2.51
N LYS A 438 -29.84 24.81 1.30
CA LYS A 438 -30.19 26.19 0.88
C LYS A 438 -31.25 26.87 1.77
N LYS A 439 -31.79 26.17 2.77
CA LYS A 439 -32.79 26.59 3.76
C LYS A 439 -32.28 26.53 5.21
N GLY A 440 -31.00 26.27 5.44
CA GLY A 440 -30.36 26.28 6.76
C GLY A 440 -30.55 25.04 7.66
N LYS A 441 -31.20 23.95 7.23
CA LYS A 441 -31.29 22.73 8.04
C LYS A 441 -29.99 21.94 7.98
N ARG A 442 -29.46 21.58 9.15
CA ARG A 442 -28.22 20.81 9.28
C ARG A 442 -28.56 19.32 9.27
N TYR A 443 -27.64 18.45 8.85
CA TYR A 443 -27.76 17.01 9.16
C TYR A 443 -27.99 16.74 10.66
N LYS A 444 -27.55 17.66 11.52
CA LYS A 444 -27.80 17.64 12.98
C LYS A 444 -29.27 17.59 13.38
N ASP A 445 -30.19 17.90 12.45
CA ASP A 445 -31.62 17.95 12.72
C ASP A 445 -32.36 16.70 12.23
N ALA A 446 -31.69 15.80 11.50
CA ALA A 446 -32.27 14.52 11.08
C ALA A 446 -32.08 13.49 12.20
N PRO A 447 -33.14 12.80 12.65
CA PRO A 447 -32.98 11.69 13.58
C PRO A 447 -32.22 10.56 12.92
N LEU A 448 -31.52 9.74 13.71
CA LEU A 448 -30.82 8.58 13.18
C LEU A 448 -31.78 7.66 12.41
N GLY A 449 -31.28 7.08 11.32
CA GLY A 449 -32.07 6.29 10.38
C GLY A 449 -32.69 7.12 9.28
N GLN A 450 -32.53 8.45 9.30
CA GLN A 450 -33.11 9.34 8.29
C GLN A 450 -32.06 10.16 7.53
N TYR A 451 -30.77 9.79 7.63
CA TYR A 451 -29.71 10.50 6.91
C TYR A 451 -29.80 10.22 5.41
N ARG A 452 -30.08 11.25 4.62
CA ARG A 452 -30.26 11.13 3.17
C ARG A 452 -29.18 11.91 2.42
N CYS A 453 -28.70 11.35 1.31
CA CYS A 453 -27.81 12.04 0.39
C CYS A 453 -28.51 13.29 -0.14
N GLN A 454 -27.92 14.47 0.07
CA GLN A 454 -28.54 15.73 -0.37
C GLN A 454 -28.77 15.79 -1.88
N LYS A 455 -27.85 15.23 -2.67
CA LYS A 455 -27.92 15.26 -4.13
C LYS A 455 -29.05 14.39 -4.68
N THR A 456 -29.29 13.22 -4.08
CA THR A 456 -30.22 12.22 -4.62
C THR A 456 -31.49 12.05 -3.80
N GLY A 457 -31.55 12.58 -2.57
CA GLY A 457 -32.63 12.36 -1.60
C GLY A 457 -32.70 10.93 -1.05
N LYS A 458 -31.82 10.02 -1.52
CA LYS A 458 -31.80 8.62 -1.12
C LYS A 458 -31.24 8.46 0.28
N LEU A 459 -31.78 7.49 1.02
CA LEU A 459 -31.27 7.11 2.32
C LEU A 459 -29.85 6.51 2.16
N ILE A 460 -28.91 6.89 3.01
CA ILE A 460 -27.50 6.48 2.93
C ILE A 460 -27.27 5.25 3.83
N PRO A 461 -27.02 4.03 3.32
CA PRO A 461 -26.76 2.88 4.16
C PRO A 461 -25.68 3.07 5.22
N ILE A 462 -24.55 3.67 4.86
CA ILE A 462 -23.42 3.93 5.75
C ILE A 462 -23.28 5.42 5.98
N VAL A 463 -23.46 5.85 7.23
CA VAL A 463 -23.24 7.25 7.63
C VAL A 463 -21.89 7.33 8.31
N HIS A 464 -20.88 7.84 7.58
CA HIS A 464 -19.53 8.04 8.09
C HIS A 464 -19.26 9.51 8.40
N GLN A 465 -18.85 9.81 9.62
CA GLN A 465 -18.76 11.16 10.17
C GLN A 465 -17.31 11.57 10.48
N ILE A 466 -16.61 11.95 9.42
CA ILE A 466 -15.19 12.32 9.41
C ILE A 466 -14.77 13.40 10.44
N ASN A 467 -15.71 14.24 10.90
CA ASN A 467 -15.41 15.34 11.82
C ASN A 467 -15.46 14.94 13.29
N ARG A 468 -15.81 13.68 13.58
CA ARG A 468 -15.88 13.12 14.93
C ARG A 468 -16.65 14.03 15.90
N ASN A 469 -17.77 14.61 15.43
CA ASN A 469 -18.70 15.35 16.25
C ASN A 469 -19.13 14.51 17.47
N ARG A 470 -18.65 14.92 18.64
CA ARG A 470 -18.87 14.19 19.89
C ARG A 470 -20.35 14.08 20.28
N LYS A 471 -21.19 15.06 19.92
CA LYS A 471 -22.62 15.03 20.23
C LYS A 471 -23.32 13.90 19.47
N LEU A 472 -23.13 13.85 18.16
CA LEU A 472 -23.65 12.78 17.31
C LEU A 472 -23.08 11.42 17.71
N PHE A 473 -21.78 11.34 17.99
CA PHE A 473 -21.16 10.12 18.51
C PHE A 473 -21.81 9.63 19.82
N ASN A 474 -22.05 10.54 20.78
CA ASN A 474 -22.71 10.19 22.04
C ASN A 474 -24.18 9.76 21.83
N GLU A 475 -24.89 10.41 20.91
CA GLU A 475 -26.26 10.00 20.51
C GLU A 475 -26.23 8.58 19.94
N TRP A 476 -25.27 8.27 19.06
CA TRP A 476 -25.13 6.93 18.48
C TRP A 476 -24.78 5.88 19.52
N LYS A 477 -23.89 6.21 20.46
CA LYS A 477 -23.54 5.34 21.58
C LYS A 477 -24.75 5.03 22.47
N GLY A 478 -25.64 5.99 22.67
CA GLY A 478 -26.87 5.83 23.47
C GLY A 478 -27.87 4.81 22.91
N LEU A 479 -27.79 4.47 21.62
CA LEU A 479 -28.66 3.49 20.97
C LEU A 479 -28.25 2.07 21.30
N CYS A 480 -26.94 1.87 21.44
CA CYS A 480 -26.34 0.61 21.80
C CYS A 480 -26.25 0.48 23.31
N ALA A 481 -27.26 0.93 24.08
CA ALA A 481 -27.31 0.73 25.52
C ALA A 481 -27.24 -0.78 25.81
N VAL A 482 -26.02 -1.28 25.94
CA VAL A 482 -25.70 -2.55 26.55
C VAL A 482 -26.31 -2.40 27.92
N ASN A 483 -27.39 -3.15 28.19
CA ASN A 483 -27.96 -3.24 29.52
C ASN A 483 -26.80 -3.34 30.50
N LYS A 484 -26.74 -2.37 31.42
CA LYS A 484 -25.75 -2.31 32.50
C LYS A 484 -25.67 -3.65 33.22
#